data_AF-A0A498M6I1-F1
#
_entry.id   AF-A0A498M6I1-F1
#
_cell.length_a   1.000
_cell.length_b   1.000
_cell.length_c   1.000
_cell.angle_alpha   90.00
_cell.angle_beta   90.00
_cell.angle_gamma   90.00
#
_symmetry.space_group_name_H-M   'P 1'
#
loop_
_entity.id
_entity.type
_entity.pdbx_description
1 polymer ?
#
loop_
_entity_poly.entity_id
_entity_poly.type
_entity_poly.pdbx_seq_one_letter_code
_entity_poly.pdbx_strand_id
1 'polypeptide(L)'
;MKRREVPGFLEEEVRYPKESLACLSHLLFVDYIAVDIFPAVLSPVFVLQCNMEYIELLLSRTEESRLQKGLELYEKSLIRVEDNSLPVDLLELKTFFSVPQNLVKVMTLCPDQTLRTKGLKVFQLSIDKFNTEAKYKFFKGMLKTSHHAGVEGYIIKNIKNQIDCSLKPCNGNDWFLGKHLLPLLRLVLCLPHGPETDLLQNLDKIMESLNLLRYMLIRDKEWENETGIWTELYKIEDSYLKPLRTGLNMSKAHYEAELKSTKENKKIHSKDSKASVCTVTVDNEELPNMTPEMQIQVLQSAIFTFDLMESVLARIEEIIEAKERPLS
;
A
#
# COMPACT_ATOMS: atom_id res chain seq x y z
N MET A 1 39.71 -46.17 -4.37
CA MET A 1 39.97 -44.77 -3.92
C MET A 1 39.01 -43.84 -4.64
N LYS A 2 38.21 -43.11 -3.84
CA LYS A 2 37.34 -41.96 -4.16
C LYS A 2 36.34 -42.09 -5.33
N ARG A 3 35.07 -42.36 -4.98
CA ARG A 3 33.92 -41.89 -5.78
C ARG A 3 34.10 -40.38 -5.94
N ARG A 4 34.11 -39.87 -7.18
CA ARG A 4 33.90 -38.44 -7.43
C ARG A 4 32.49 -38.13 -6.97
N GLU A 5 32.36 -37.35 -5.91
CA GLU A 5 31.13 -36.64 -5.60
C GLU A 5 30.86 -35.72 -6.79
N VAL A 6 29.77 -36.00 -7.50
CA VAL A 6 29.23 -35.09 -8.50
C VAL A 6 28.57 -33.97 -7.69
N PRO A 7 28.99 -32.70 -7.85
CA PRO A 7 28.38 -31.61 -7.12
C PRO A 7 26.88 -31.59 -7.41
N GLY A 8 26.07 -31.41 -6.38
CA GLY A 8 24.64 -31.21 -6.58
C GLY A 8 24.40 -29.94 -7.39
N PHE A 9 23.30 -29.86 -8.14
CA PHE A 9 22.89 -28.69 -8.94
C PHE A 9 22.95 -27.35 -8.15
N LEU A 10 22.81 -27.41 -6.82
CA LEU A 10 22.89 -26.26 -5.92
C LEU A 10 24.32 -25.80 -5.59
N GLU A 11 25.34 -26.66 -5.73
CA GLU A 11 26.74 -26.29 -5.47
C GLU A 11 27.38 -25.51 -6.64
N GLU A 12 26.78 -25.56 -7.84
CA GLU A 12 27.26 -24.82 -9.02
C GLU A 12 26.95 -23.31 -8.99
N GLU A 13 25.97 -22.87 -8.20
CA GLU A 13 25.60 -21.45 -8.05
C GLU A 13 26.76 -20.59 -7.49
N VAL A 14 27.74 -21.20 -6.82
CA VAL A 14 28.91 -20.50 -6.25
C VAL A 14 29.90 -20.05 -7.33
N ARG A 15 29.78 -20.52 -8.57
CA ARG A 15 30.82 -20.31 -9.60
C ARG A 15 30.74 -18.97 -10.33
N TYR A 16 29.58 -18.30 -10.35
CA TYR A 16 29.35 -17.11 -11.16
C TYR A 16 28.80 -15.93 -10.33
N PRO A 17 29.21 -14.68 -10.60
CA PRO A 17 28.68 -13.51 -9.91
C PRO A 17 27.16 -13.38 -10.10
N LYS A 18 26.42 -13.12 -9.02
CA LYS A 18 24.95 -13.01 -9.06
C LYS A 18 24.46 -11.89 -9.99
N GLU A 19 25.20 -10.79 -10.08
CA GLU A 19 24.91 -9.69 -11.00
C GLU A 19 24.99 -10.12 -12.47
N SER A 20 25.97 -10.97 -12.81
CA SER A 20 26.12 -11.51 -14.16
C SER A 20 24.99 -12.47 -14.50
N LEU A 21 24.59 -13.32 -13.55
CA LEU A 21 23.45 -14.22 -13.70
C LEU A 21 22.12 -13.47 -13.84
N ALA A 22 21.93 -12.39 -13.08
CA ALA A 22 20.75 -11.52 -13.21
C ALA A 22 20.69 -10.84 -14.59
N CYS A 23 21.83 -10.38 -15.11
CA CYS A 23 21.90 -9.86 -16.47
C CYS A 23 21.57 -10.93 -17.51
N LEU A 24 22.11 -12.14 -17.37
CA LEU A 24 21.84 -13.26 -18.26
C LEU A 24 20.36 -13.65 -18.24
N SER A 25 19.74 -13.71 -17.05
CA SER A 25 18.31 -13.98 -16.88
C SER A 25 17.45 -12.93 -17.58
N HIS A 26 17.81 -11.64 -17.47
CA HIS A 26 17.13 -10.58 -18.21
C HIS A 26 17.26 -10.77 -19.74
N LEU A 27 18.47 -10.99 -20.27
CA LEU A 27 18.67 -11.22 -21.71
C LEU A 27 17.89 -12.44 -22.23
N LEU A 28 17.81 -13.50 -21.42
CA LEU A 28 17.13 -14.74 -21.79
C LEU A 28 15.60 -14.61 -21.75
N PHE A 29 15.05 -14.09 -20.66
CA PHE A 29 13.60 -14.11 -20.41
C PHE A 29 12.87 -12.84 -20.85
N VAL A 30 13.59 -11.72 -21.01
CA VAL A 30 13.03 -10.43 -21.46
C VAL A 30 13.37 -10.19 -22.94
N ASP A 31 14.65 -10.30 -23.31
CA ASP A 31 15.11 -10.03 -24.68
C ASP A 31 15.08 -11.27 -25.59
N TYR A 32 14.76 -12.45 -25.03
CA TYR A 32 14.67 -13.74 -25.74
C TYR A 32 15.96 -14.16 -26.45
N ILE A 33 17.12 -13.69 -25.97
CA ILE A 33 18.42 -14.09 -26.51
C ILE A 33 18.71 -15.53 -26.09
N ALA A 34 19.00 -16.38 -27.08
CA ALA A 34 19.35 -17.79 -26.88
C ALA A 34 18.24 -18.62 -26.17
N VAL A 35 16.97 -18.20 -26.31
CA VAL A 35 15.83 -18.93 -25.74
C VAL A 35 15.61 -20.29 -26.42
N ASP A 36 16.10 -20.45 -27.64
CA ASP A 36 16.06 -21.68 -28.46
C ASP A 36 16.97 -22.78 -27.92
N ILE A 37 18.06 -22.43 -27.23
CA ILE A 37 18.95 -23.38 -26.56
C ILE A 37 18.59 -23.58 -25.08
N PHE A 38 17.69 -22.76 -24.52
CA PHE A 38 17.25 -22.91 -23.14
C PHE A 38 16.28 -24.09 -23.01
N PRO A 39 16.46 -24.97 -22.01
CA PRO A 39 15.55 -26.10 -21.82
C PRO A 39 14.09 -25.66 -21.74
N ALA A 40 13.20 -26.42 -22.35
CA ALA A 40 11.77 -26.15 -22.30
C ALA A 40 11.24 -26.37 -20.87
N VAL A 41 11.23 -25.31 -20.06
CA VAL A 41 10.64 -25.31 -18.72
C VAL A 41 9.13 -25.09 -18.84
N LEU A 42 8.35 -26.12 -18.53
CA LEU A 42 6.89 -26.09 -18.65
C LEU A 42 6.18 -25.35 -17.52
N SER A 43 6.84 -25.15 -16.37
CA SER A 43 6.22 -24.49 -15.20
C SER A 43 6.63 -23.01 -15.12
N PRO A 44 5.69 -22.06 -15.36
CA PRO A 44 5.95 -20.63 -15.19
C PRO A 44 6.29 -20.26 -13.75
N VAL A 45 5.70 -20.98 -12.78
CA VAL A 45 5.94 -20.76 -11.35
C VAL A 45 7.38 -21.10 -10.98
N PHE A 46 7.94 -22.16 -11.56
CA PHE A 46 9.34 -22.52 -11.36
C PHE A 46 10.27 -21.44 -11.91
N VAL A 47 10.01 -20.95 -13.13
CA VAL A 47 10.79 -19.85 -13.74
C VAL A 47 10.72 -18.59 -12.88
N LEU A 48 9.53 -18.25 -12.37
CA LEU A 48 9.35 -17.14 -11.44
C LEU A 48 10.24 -17.31 -10.21
N GLN A 49 10.15 -18.46 -9.52
CA GLN A 49 10.96 -18.73 -8.31
C GLN A 49 12.45 -18.57 -8.57
N CYS A 50 12.98 -19.12 -9.66
CA CYS A 50 14.39 -18.97 -10.02
C CYS A 50 14.78 -17.51 -10.25
N ASN A 51 13.91 -16.74 -10.93
CA ASN A 51 14.18 -15.33 -11.21
C ASN A 51 14.01 -14.42 -10.00
N MET A 52 13.31 -14.84 -8.94
CA MET A 52 13.03 -14.00 -7.77
C MET A 52 14.31 -13.51 -7.06
N GLU A 53 15.39 -14.31 -7.02
CA GLU A 53 16.68 -13.85 -6.45
C GLU A 53 17.32 -12.73 -7.28
N TYR A 54 17.24 -12.84 -8.61
CA TYR A 54 17.78 -11.83 -9.52
C TYR A 54 16.93 -10.56 -9.49
N ILE A 55 15.61 -10.71 -9.39
CA ILE A 55 14.68 -9.59 -9.20
C ILE A 55 14.96 -8.88 -7.88
N GLU A 56 15.15 -9.61 -6.78
CA GLU A 56 15.54 -9.03 -5.48
C GLU A 56 16.83 -8.22 -5.62
N LEU A 57 17.86 -8.80 -6.25
CA LEU A 57 19.14 -8.14 -6.45
C LEU A 57 18.99 -6.86 -7.26
N LEU A 58 18.26 -6.89 -8.38
CA LEU A 58 18.09 -5.74 -9.28
C LEU A 58 17.25 -4.62 -8.62
N LEU A 59 16.17 -4.97 -7.93
CA LEU A 59 15.27 -4.01 -7.28
C LEU A 59 15.83 -3.45 -5.96
N SER A 60 16.85 -4.09 -5.38
CA SER A 60 17.55 -3.55 -4.20
C SER A 60 18.46 -2.34 -4.51
N ARG A 61 18.69 -2.07 -5.80
CA ARG A 61 19.59 -1.02 -6.29
C ARG A 61 18.86 0.30 -6.51
N THR A 62 19.62 1.37 -6.72
CA THR A 62 19.07 2.72 -6.97
C THR A 62 19.26 3.18 -8.41
N GLU A 63 20.14 2.53 -9.18
CA GLU A 63 20.38 2.92 -10.57
C GLU A 63 19.17 2.58 -11.45
N GLU A 64 18.67 3.59 -12.19
CA GLU A 64 17.46 3.49 -13.02
C GLU A 64 17.52 2.31 -14.01
N SER A 65 18.68 2.08 -14.63
CA SER A 65 18.87 0.98 -15.57
C SER A 65 18.74 -0.41 -14.93
N ARG A 66 19.13 -0.56 -13.66
CA ARG A 66 18.98 -1.82 -12.92
C ARG A 66 17.55 -2.00 -12.46
N LEU A 67 16.92 -0.94 -11.96
CA LEU A 67 15.51 -0.96 -11.57
C LEU A 67 14.61 -1.32 -12.76
N GLN A 68 14.83 -0.70 -13.92
CA GLN A 68 14.11 -1.01 -15.16
C GLN A 68 14.22 -2.50 -15.50
N LYS A 69 15.44 -3.06 -15.51
CA LYS A 69 15.66 -4.49 -15.78
C LYS A 69 15.00 -5.40 -14.75
N GLY A 70 15.05 -5.04 -13.46
CA GLY A 70 14.38 -5.79 -12.39
C GLY A 70 12.87 -5.82 -12.56
N LEU A 71 12.27 -4.66 -12.90
CA LEU A 71 10.84 -4.55 -13.16
C LEU A 71 10.42 -5.35 -14.41
N GLU A 72 11.18 -5.26 -15.50
CA GLU A 72 10.92 -6.03 -16.73
C GLU A 72 11.00 -7.53 -16.51
N LEU A 73 12.05 -7.99 -15.82
CA LEU A 73 12.23 -9.40 -15.53
C LEU A 73 11.10 -9.93 -14.64
N TYR A 74 10.67 -9.14 -13.65
CA TYR A 74 9.56 -9.52 -12.78
C TYR A 74 8.25 -9.57 -13.54
N GLU A 75 7.94 -8.54 -14.33
CA GLU A 75 6.76 -8.47 -15.18
C GLU A 75 6.69 -9.67 -16.14
N LYS A 76 7.77 -9.96 -16.88
CA LYS A 76 7.82 -11.09 -17.81
C LYS A 76 7.70 -12.45 -17.13
N SER A 77 8.26 -12.59 -15.93
CA SER A 77 8.11 -13.82 -15.13
C SER A 77 6.68 -14.01 -14.65
N LEU A 78 5.96 -12.94 -14.31
CA LEU A 78 4.58 -12.99 -13.84
C LEU A 78 3.56 -13.18 -14.97
N ILE A 79 3.74 -12.60 -16.15
CA ILE A 79 2.75 -12.66 -17.25
C ILE A 79 2.39 -14.10 -17.65
N ARG A 80 3.34 -15.03 -17.51
CA ARG A 80 3.14 -16.45 -17.84
C ARG A 80 2.42 -17.25 -16.75
N VAL A 81 2.28 -16.69 -15.55
CA VAL A 81 1.58 -17.32 -14.43
C VAL A 81 0.10 -17.00 -14.53
N GLU A 82 -0.76 -17.99 -14.28
CA GLU A 82 -2.20 -17.81 -14.26
C GLU A 82 -2.65 -16.95 -13.06
N ASP A 83 -3.71 -16.16 -13.23
CA ASP A 83 -4.25 -15.37 -12.12
C ASP A 83 -4.80 -16.29 -11.03
N ASN A 84 -4.64 -15.88 -9.77
CA ASN A 84 -5.05 -16.67 -8.60
C ASN A 84 -4.38 -18.05 -8.44
N SER A 85 -3.28 -18.33 -9.14
CA SER A 85 -2.66 -19.66 -9.14
C SER A 85 -1.43 -19.78 -8.22
N LEU A 86 -0.81 -18.68 -7.78
CA LEU A 86 0.38 -18.75 -6.91
C LEU A 86 -0.02 -19.18 -5.50
N PRO A 87 0.51 -20.32 -5.00
CA PRO A 87 0.13 -20.86 -3.71
C PRO A 87 0.76 -20.07 -2.56
N VAL A 88 0.14 -20.18 -1.39
CA VAL A 88 0.55 -19.49 -0.17
C VAL A 88 1.94 -19.88 0.31
N ASP A 89 2.36 -21.12 0.07
CA ASP A 89 3.66 -21.64 0.53
C ASP A 89 4.84 -20.86 -0.05
N LEU A 90 4.66 -20.20 -1.21
CA LEU A 90 5.70 -19.34 -1.78
C LEU A 90 6.01 -18.13 -0.93
N LEU A 91 5.05 -17.67 -0.11
CA LEU A 91 5.27 -16.55 0.80
C LEU A 91 6.24 -16.89 1.94
N GLU A 92 6.57 -18.18 2.14
CA GLU A 92 7.61 -18.60 3.09
C GLU A 92 9.02 -18.35 2.54
N LEU A 93 9.16 -18.21 1.23
CA LEU A 93 10.43 -17.87 0.60
C LEU A 93 10.78 -16.41 0.87
N LYS A 94 12.01 -16.16 1.32
CA LYS A 94 12.51 -14.81 1.65
C LYS A 94 12.27 -13.80 0.54
N THR A 95 12.49 -14.21 -0.71
CA THR A 95 12.36 -13.34 -1.89
C THR A 95 10.92 -12.84 -2.09
N PHE A 96 9.91 -13.66 -1.77
CA PHE A 96 8.50 -13.26 -1.82
C PHE A 96 8.11 -12.28 -0.70
N PHE A 97 8.97 -12.09 0.29
CA PHE A 97 8.86 -10.99 1.25
C PHE A 97 9.69 -9.77 0.84
N SER A 98 10.97 -9.95 0.48
CA SER A 98 11.88 -8.83 0.23
C SER A 98 11.65 -8.12 -1.11
N VAL A 99 11.25 -8.83 -2.16
CA VAL A 99 10.94 -8.22 -3.47
C VAL A 99 9.78 -7.22 -3.37
N PRO A 100 8.63 -7.54 -2.74
CA PRO A 100 7.59 -6.55 -2.46
C PRO A 100 8.08 -5.33 -1.68
N GLN A 101 8.95 -5.49 -0.68
CA GLN A 101 9.51 -4.36 0.08
C GLN A 101 10.41 -3.48 -0.80
N ASN A 102 11.20 -4.08 -1.68
CA ASN A 102 12.00 -3.33 -2.65
C ASN A 102 11.10 -2.62 -3.68
N LEU A 103 10.01 -3.26 -4.13
CA LEU A 103 9.02 -2.60 -4.97
C LEU A 103 8.38 -1.40 -4.28
N VAL A 104 8.08 -1.48 -2.97
CA VAL A 104 7.59 -0.32 -2.20
C VAL A 104 8.56 0.85 -2.31
N LYS A 105 9.86 0.61 -2.09
CA LYS A 105 10.89 1.65 -2.25
C LYS A 105 10.95 2.20 -3.66
N VAL A 106 10.83 1.35 -4.69
CA VAL A 106 10.78 1.81 -6.08
C VAL A 106 9.56 2.69 -6.31
N MET A 107 8.38 2.29 -5.84
CA MET A 107 7.13 3.03 -6.03
C MET A 107 7.10 4.38 -5.31
N THR A 108 7.81 4.53 -4.18
CA THR A 108 7.71 5.72 -3.33
C THR A 108 8.94 6.62 -3.35
N LEU A 109 10.15 6.06 -3.55
CA LEU A 109 11.42 6.77 -3.41
C LEU A 109 12.19 6.94 -4.72
N CYS A 110 11.91 6.15 -5.76
CA CYS A 110 12.60 6.28 -7.05
C CYS A 110 12.28 7.65 -7.67
N PRO A 111 13.26 8.44 -8.15
CA PRO A 111 13.01 9.77 -8.70
C PRO A 111 12.27 9.75 -10.05
N ASP A 112 12.45 8.69 -10.85
CA ASP A 112 11.77 8.53 -12.14
C ASP A 112 10.30 8.10 -11.95
N GLN A 113 9.38 8.99 -12.33
CA GLN A 113 7.95 8.74 -12.30
C GLN A 113 7.52 7.54 -13.16
N THR A 114 8.19 7.30 -14.28
CA THR A 114 7.92 6.16 -15.17
C THR A 114 8.21 4.85 -14.47
N LEU A 115 9.34 4.77 -13.76
CA LEU A 115 9.72 3.61 -12.95
C LEU A 115 8.76 3.43 -11.77
N ARG A 116 8.37 4.50 -11.07
CA ARG A 116 7.36 4.44 -10.00
C ARG A 116 6.04 3.85 -10.51
N THR A 117 5.55 4.37 -11.63
CA THR A 117 4.29 3.91 -12.25
C THR A 117 4.39 2.46 -12.74
N LYS A 118 5.51 2.05 -13.33
CA LYS A 118 5.74 0.66 -13.74
C LYS A 118 5.83 -0.26 -12.51
N GLY A 119 6.51 0.16 -11.45
CA GLY A 119 6.58 -0.54 -10.18
C GLY A 119 5.20 -0.85 -9.61
N LEU A 120 4.29 0.13 -9.62
CA LEU A 120 2.90 -0.07 -9.18
C LEU A 120 2.14 -1.08 -10.04
N LYS A 121 2.32 -1.05 -11.37
CA LYS A 121 1.70 -2.03 -12.28
C LYS A 121 2.20 -3.45 -12.00
N VAL A 122 3.51 -3.63 -11.82
CA VAL A 122 4.11 -4.93 -11.51
C VAL A 122 3.70 -5.41 -10.12
N PHE A 123 3.57 -4.50 -9.16
CA PHE A 123 3.07 -4.79 -7.82
C PHE A 123 1.61 -5.28 -7.84
N GLN A 124 0.74 -4.65 -8.63
CA GLN A 124 -0.63 -5.15 -8.80
C GLN A 124 -0.64 -6.49 -9.53
N LEU A 125 0.17 -6.63 -10.58
CA LEU A 125 0.28 -7.89 -11.33
C LEU A 125 0.69 -9.05 -10.40
N SER A 126 1.63 -8.84 -9.48
CA SER A 126 2.02 -9.87 -8.52
C SER A 126 0.89 -10.22 -7.54
N ILE A 127 0.13 -9.22 -7.07
CA ILE A 127 -1.07 -9.44 -6.26
C ILE A 127 -2.09 -10.29 -7.02
N ASP A 128 -2.32 -10.01 -8.30
CA ASP A 128 -3.33 -10.70 -9.11
C ASP A 128 -3.00 -12.20 -9.28
N LYS A 129 -1.71 -12.55 -9.32
CA LYS A 129 -1.26 -13.95 -9.41
C LYS A 129 -1.44 -14.75 -8.12
N PHE A 130 -1.46 -14.11 -6.94
CA PHE A 130 -1.66 -14.81 -5.67
C PHE A 130 -3.06 -15.44 -5.58
N ASN A 131 -3.12 -16.68 -5.11
CA ASN A 131 -4.39 -17.28 -4.72
C ASN A 131 -5.00 -16.55 -3.51
N THR A 132 -6.24 -16.87 -3.15
CA THR A 132 -6.99 -16.14 -2.12
C THR A 132 -6.30 -16.13 -0.75
N GLU A 133 -5.77 -17.27 -0.30
CA GLU A 133 -5.05 -17.34 0.98
C GLU A 133 -3.76 -16.53 0.94
N ALA A 134 -3.00 -16.64 -0.16
CA ALA A 134 -1.77 -15.90 -0.37
C ALA A 134 -2.04 -14.38 -0.36
N LYS A 135 -3.09 -13.90 -1.04
CA LYS A 135 -3.53 -12.51 -0.99
C LYS A 135 -3.79 -12.04 0.43
N TYR A 136 -4.54 -12.83 1.21
CA TYR A 136 -4.84 -12.51 2.61
C TYR A 136 -3.56 -12.34 3.45
N LYS A 137 -2.65 -13.34 3.41
CA LYS A 137 -1.39 -13.27 4.17
C LYS A 137 -0.48 -12.15 3.68
N PHE A 138 -0.42 -11.94 2.37
CA PHE A 138 0.33 -10.86 1.74
C PHE A 138 -0.17 -9.49 2.21
N PHE A 139 -1.47 -9.20 2.12
CA PHE A 139 -2.04 -7.93 2.57
C PHE A 139 -1.81 -7.69 4.06
N LYS A 140 -1.97 -8.72 4.89
CA LYS A 140 -1.67 -8.66 6.32
C LYS A 140 -0.20 -8.32 6.58
N GLY A 141 0.73 -8.86 5.79
CA GLY A 141 2.15 -8.54 5.84
C GLY A 141 2.44 -7.11 5.43
N MET A 142 1.88 -6.66 4.29
CA MET A 142 2.11 -5.30 3.77
C MET A 142 1.58 -4.21 4.70
N LEU A 143 0.39 -4.39 5.29
CA LEU A 143 -0.18 -3.46 6.28
C LEU A 143 0.65 -3.33 7.56
N LYS A 144 1.51 -4.30 7.85
CA LYS A 144 2.37 -4.29 9.04
C LYS A 144 3.78 -3.75 8.79
N THR A 145 4.22 -3.75 7.53
CA THR A 145 5.65 -3.58 7.19
C THR A 145 5.94 -2.45 6.21
N SER A 146 4.95 -2.01 5.42
CA SER A 146 5.18 -0.98 4.40
C SER A 146 5.40 0.42 4.98
N HIS A 147 4.74 0.75 6.09
CA HIS A 147 4.87 2.03 6.80
C HIS A 147 4.71 3.26 5.89
N HIS A 148 3.91 3.14 4.83
CA HIS A 148 3.66 4.20 3.87
C HIS A 148 2.16 4.29 3.59
N ALA A 149 1.52 5.38 4.03
CA ALA A 149 0.06 5.54 4.00
C ALA A 149 -0.56 5.30 2.60
N GLY A 150 0.08 5.79 1.53
CA GLY A 150 -0.38 5.54 0.16
C GLY A 150 -0.32 4.08 -0.28
N VAL A 151 0.67 3.31 0.18
CA VAL A 151 0.78 1.88 -0.13
C VAL A 151 -0.21 1.09 0.70
N GLU A 152 -0.35 1.41 1.99
CA GLU A 152 -1.34 0.81 2.87
C GLU A 152 -2.76 1.08 2.35
N GLY A 153 -3.07 2.30 1.90
CA GLY A 153 -4.31 2.65 1.21
C GLY A 153 -4.54 1.81 -0.05
N TYR A 154 -3.50 1.61 -0.87
CA TYR A 154 -3.58 0.75 -2.05
C TYR A 154 -3.87 -0.73 -1.71
N ILE A 155 -3.31 -1.23 -0.61
CA ILE A 155 -3.60 -2.56 -0.09
C ILE A 155 -5.05 -2.65 0.41
N ILE A 156 -5.54 -1.62 1.12
CA ILE A 156 -6.94 -1.55 1.59
C ILE A 156 -7.91 -1.59 0.41
N LYS A 157 -7.60 -0.86 -0.67
CA LYS A 157 -8.37 -0.91 -1.92
C LYS A 157 -8.42 -2.33 -2.50
N ASN A 158 -7.30 -3.05 -2.50
CA ASN A 158 -7.26 -4.45 -2.94
C ASN A 158 -8.05 -5.38 -2.02
N ILE A 159 -8.02 -5.16 -0.71
CA ILE A 159 -8.85 -5.89 0.27
C ILE A 159 -10.33 -5.68 -0.05
N LYS A 160 -10.76 -4.44 -0.31
CA LYS A 160 -12.13 -4.12 -0.73
C LYS A 160 -12.53 -4.92 -1.99
N ASN A 161 -11.65 -4.99 -2.99
CA ASN A 161 -11.91 -5.75 -4.21
C ASN A 161 -12.07 -7.25 -3.92
N GLN A 162 -11.26 -7.82 -3.03
CA GLN A 162 -11.42 -9.22 -2.63
C GLN A 162 -12.75 -9.45 -1.89
N ILE A 163 -13.15 -8.55 -1.00
CA ILE A 163 -14.46 -8.62 -0.32
C ILE A 163 -15.61 -8.55 -1.34
N ASP A 164 -15.57 -7.60 -2.30
CA ASP A 164 -16.58 -7.52 -3.37
C ASP A 164 -16.66 -8.81 -4.19
N CYS A 165 -15.50 -9.38 -4.54
CA CYS A 165 -15.46 -10.67 -5.24
C CYS A 165 -16.07 -11.79 -4.39
N SER A 166 -15.73 -11.88 -3.10
CA SER A 166 -16.25 -12.92 -2.19
C SER A 166 -17.75 -12.84 -1.96
N LEU A 167 -18.33 -11.63 -1.95
CA LEU A 167 -19.77 -11.40 -1.79
C LEU A 167 -20.57 -11.68 -3.07
N LYS A 168 -19.93 -12.01 -4.20
CA LYS A 168 -20.64 -12.40 -5.43
C LYS A 168 -21.01 -13.89 -5.36
N PRO A 169 -22.19 -14.28 -5.88
CA PRO A 169 -22.57 -15.68 -5.99
C PRO A 169 -21.48 -16.49 -6.70
N CYS A 170 -21.23 -17.71 -6.22
CA CYS A 170 -20.23 -18.66 -6.75
C CYS A 170 -18.75 -18.31 -6.51
N ASN A 171 -18.43 -17.17 -5.88
CA ASN A 171 -17.04 -16.76 -5.57
C ASN A 171 -16.74 -16.73 -4.06
N GLY A 172 -17.65 -17.26 -3.25
CA GLY A 172 -17.53 -17.32 -1.79
C GLY A 172 -16.21 -17.96 -1.37
N ASN A 173 -15.48 -17.26 -0.52
CA ASN A 173 -14.30 -17.79 0.16
C ASN A 173 -14.27 -17.26 1.59
N ASP A 174 -13.73 -18.07 2.50
CA ASP A 174 -13.75 -17.76 3.91
C ASP A 174 -12.69 -16.71 4.30
N TRP A 175 -11.70 -16.44 3.45
CA TRP A 175 -10.54 -15.60 3.78
C TRP A 175 -10.87 -14.11 3.87
N PHE A 176 -11.80 -13.62 3.03
CA PHE A 176 -12.23 -12.23 2.99
C PHE A 176 -13.67 -12.03 3.46
N LEU A 177 -14.20 -12.99 4.23
CA LEU A 177 -15.52 -12.94 4.86
C LEU A 177 -15.41 -13.36 6.33
N GLY A 178 -16.47 -13.06 7.10
CA GLY A 178 -16.64 -13.44 8.50
C GLY A 178 -15.36 -13.38 9.36
N LYS A 179 -15.10 -14.47 10.08
CA LYS A 179 -14.05 -14.53 11.12
C LYS A 179 -12.62 -14.28 10.62
N HIS A 180 -12.29 -14.59 9.37
CA HIS A 180 -10.93 -14.36 8.85
C HIS A 180 -10.73 -12.91 8.43
N LEU A 181 -11.79 -12.24 7.97
CA LEU A 181 -11.74 -10.82 7.63
C LEU A 181 -11.50 -9.93 8.85
N LEU A 182 -12.10 -10.24 10.01
CA LEU A 182 -12.04 -9.36 11.19
C LEU A 182 -10.60 -9.02 11.67
N PRO A 183 -9.65 -9.97 11.79
CA PRO A 183 -8.26 -9.64 12.11
C PRO A 183 -7.58 -8.72 11.09
N LEU A 184 -7.98 -8.80 9.81
CA LEU A 184 -7.46 -7.93 8.76
C LEU A 184 -8.05 -6.53 8.90
N LEU A 185 -9.36 -6.41 9.16
CA LEU A 185 -10.02 -5.13 9.41
C LEU A 185 -9.44 -4.39 10.62
N ARG A 186 -9.03 -5.09 11.67
CA ARG A 186 -8.35 -4.46 12.83
C ARG A 186 -7.01 -3.80 12.47
N LEU A 187 -6.36 -4.22 11.38
CA LEU A 187 -5.15 -3.55 10.87
C LEU A 187 -5.48 -2.37 9.96
N VAL A 188 -6.66 -2.37 9.35
CA VAL A 188 -7.13 -1.32 8.43
C VAL A 188 -7.79 -0.17 9.19
N LEU A 189 -8.69 -0.50 10.09
CA LEU A 189 -9.50 0.43 10.90
C LEU A 189 -8.79 0.71 12.22
N CYS A 190 -7.57 1.25 12.13
CA CYS A 190 -6.78 1.63 13.30
C CYS A 190 -6.11 3.00 13.10
N LEU A 191 -5.96 3.71 14.22
CA LEU A 191 -5.19 4.95 14.29
C LEU A 191 -3.94 4.69 15.14
N PRO A 192 -2.71 4.79 14.59
CA PRO A 192 -1.48 4.46 15.30
C PRO A 192 -1.31 5.13 16.66
N HIS A 193 -1.75 6.39 16.78
CA HIS A 193 -1.67 7.19 18.01
C HIS A 193 -3.06 7.65 18.47
N GLY A 194 -4.12 6.89 18.12
CA GLY A 194 -5.48 7.28 18.45
C GLY A 194 -5.82 8.69 17.90
N PRO A 195 -6.48 9.56 18.69
CA PRO A 195 -6.83 10.91 18.28
C PRO A 195 -5.65 11.81 17.91
N GLU A 196 -4.44 11.51 18.38
CA GLU A 196 -3.22 12.31 18.14
C GLU A 196 -2.50 11.92 16.83
N THR A 197 -3.06 10.98 16.08
CA THR A 197 -2.49 10.56 14.78
C THR A 197 -2.41 11.75 13.83
N ASP A 198 -1.27 11.94 13.16
CA ASP A 198 -1.16 12.89 12.05
C ASP A 198 -2.06 12.45 10.90
N LEU A 199 -3.23 13.09 10.81
CA LEU A 199 -4.27 12.77 9.83
C LEU A 199 -3.85 13.11 8.41
N LEU A 200 -3.02 14.14 8.20
CA LEU A 200 -2.55 14.53 6.86
C LEU A 200 -1.54 13.51 6.34
N GLN A 201 -0.59 13.09 7.18
CA GLN A 201 0.37 12.05 6.82
C GLN A 201 -0.30 10.69 6.55
N ASN A 202 -1.42 10.40 7.21
CA ASN A 202 -2.17 9.16 7.08
C ASN A 202 -3.40 9.27 6.16
N LEU A 203 -3.55 10.37 5.42
CA LEU A 203 -4.75 10.68 4.63
C LEU A 203 -5.18 9.53 3.72
N ASP A 204 -4.26 9.03 2.88
CA ASP A 204 -4.57 7.99 1.89
C ASP A 204 -5.08 6.71 2.56
N LYS A 205 -4.45 6.31 3.67
CA LYS A 205 -4.86 5.14 4.45
C LYS A 205 -6.23 5.36 5.07
N ILE A 206 -6.42 6.47 5.78
CA ILE A 206 -7.67 6.77 6.50
C ILE A 206 -8.85 6.85 5.52
N MET A 207 -8.68 7.52 4.39
CA MET A 207 -9.73 7.63 3.38
C MET A 207 -10.10 6.28 2.77
N GLU A 208 -9.13 5.44 2.43
CA GLU A 208 -9.41 4.09 1.94
C GLU A 208 -10.05 3.21 3.02
N SER A 209 -9.63 3.33 4.29
CA SER A 209 -10.25 2.66 5.44
C SER A 209 -11.72 3.05 5.63
N LEU A 210 -12.03 4.35 5.62
CA LEU A 210 -13.41 4.86 5.70
C LEU A 210 -14.24 4.40 4.50
N ASN A 211 -13.69 4.47 3.29
CA ASN A 211 -14.39 4.02 2.08
C ASN A 211 -14.66 2.51 2.10
N LEU A 212 -13.75 1.70 2.64
CA LEU A 212 -13.97 0.28 2.84
C LEU A 212 -15.10 0.04 3.86
N LEU A 213 -15.08 0.69 5.02
CA LEU A 213 -16.12 0.55 6.03
C LEU A 213 -17.49 0.95 5.47
N ARG A 214 -17.57 2.12 4.84
CA ARG A 214 -18.77 2.59 4.16
C ARG A 214 -19.28 1.58 3.13
N TYR A 215 -18.39 1.01 2.33
CA TYR A 215 -18.76 0.01 1.35
C TYR A 215 -19.38 -1.23 2.01
N MET A 216 -18.75 -1.78 3.05
CA MET A 216 -19.27 -2.96 3.74
C MET A 216 -20.65 -2.71 4.35
N LEU A 217 -20.85 -1.58 5.04
CA LEU A 217 -22.14 -1.23 5.65
C LEU A 217 -23.28 -1.02 4.65
N ILE A 218 -22.96 -0.62 3.41
CA ILE A 218 -23.97 -0.49 2.34
C ILE A 218 -24.24 -1.84 1.67
N ARG A 219 -23.20 -2.63 1.45
CA ARG A 219 -23.26 -3.84 0.63
C ARG A 219 -23.77 -5.06 1.40
N ASP A 220 -23.22 -5.29 2.57
CA ASP A 220 -23.54 -6.44 3.42
C ASP A 220 -24.72 -6.09 4.32
N LYS A 221 -25.81 -6.86 4.23
CA LYS A 221 -27.04 -6.55 4.96
C LYS A 221 -26.93 -7.09 6.38
N GLU A 222 -27.48 -6.38 7.35
CA GLU A 222 -27.36 -6.73 8.77
C GLU A 222 -27.85 -8.15 9.11
N TRP A 223 -28.92 -8.62 8.46
CA TRP A 223 -29.46 -9.97 8.67
C TRP A 223 -28.65 -11.07 7.97
N GLU A 224 -27.84 -10.72 6.98
CA GLU A 224 -26.93 -11.64 6.27
C GLU A 224 -25.57 -11.68 6.98
N ASN A 225 -24.99 -10.50 7.23
CA ASN A 225 -23.75 -10.25 7.96
C ASN A 225 -22.60 -11.17 7.50
N GLU A 226 -22.45 -11.32 6.18
CA GLU A 226 -21.46 -12.22 5.57
C GLU A 226 -20.03 -11.77 5.90
N THR A 227 -19.79 -10.47 6.01
CA THR A 227 -18.48 -9.91 6.37
C THR A 227 -18.21 -10.00 7.87
N GLY A 228 -19.24 -10.18 8.71
CA GLY A 228 -19.15 -10.10 10.16
C GLY A 228 -19.05 -8.66 10.70
N ILE A 229 -19.14 -7.63 9.84
CA ILE A 229 -18.94 -6.23 10.22
C ILE A 229 -19.97 -5.76 11.26
N TRP A 230 -21.22 -6.20 11.14
CA TRP A 230 -22.31 -5.76 12.01
C TRP A 230 -22.10 -6.24 13.45
N THR A 231 -21.48 -7.41 13.62
CA THR A 231 -21.16 -7.95 14.95
C THR A 231 -20.05 -7.18 15.67
N GLU A 232 -19.08 -6.63 14.94
CA GLU A 232 -17.95 -5.90 15.53
C GLU A 232 -18.14 -4.37 15.46
N LEU A 233 -19.26 -3.89 14.93
CA LEU A 233 -19.48 -2.47 14.65
C LEU A 233 -19.28 -1.58 15.87
N TYR A 234 -19.85 -1.96 17.03
CA TYR A 234 -19.70 -1.21 18.28
C TYR A 234 -18.22 -1.05 18.71
N LYS A 235 -17.38 -2.07 18.46
CA LYS A 235 -15.94 -2.00 18.75
C LYS A 235 -15.23 -1.07 17.78
N ILE A 236 -15.65 -1.06 16.51
CA ILE A 236 -15.08 -0.18 15.48
C ILE A 236 -15.45 1.27 15.77
N GLU A 237 -16.68 1.54 16.23
CA GLU A 237 -17.10 2.86 16.66
C GLU A 237 -16.21 3.38 17.80
N ASP A 238 -16.00 2.56 18.83
CA ASP A 238 -15.21 2.94 20.01
C ASP A 238 -13.70 3.04 19.73
N SER A 239 -13.14 2.13 18.94
CA SER A 239 -11.69 2.04 18.72
C SER A 239 -11.19 2.82 17.51
N TYR A 240 -12.07 3.22 16.59
CA TYR A 240 -11.69 3.90 15.35
C TYR A 240 -12.50 5.17 15.07
N LEU A 241 -13.84 5.09 14.97
CA LEU A 241 -14.65 6.24 14.53
C LEU A 241 -14.67 7.39 15.54
N LYS A 242 -14.91 7.11 16.83
CA LYS A 242 -14.90 8.13 17.90
C LYS A 242 -13.51 8.76 18.09
N PRO A 243 -12.40 7.99 18.12
CA PRO A 243 -11.06 8.57 18.11
C PRO A 243 -10.77 9.43 16.88
N LEU A 244 -11.20 8.99 15.69
CA LEU A 244 -11.02 9.77 14.45
C LEU A 244 -11.79 11.09 14.49
N ARG A 245 -13.04 11.08 14.97
CA ARG A 245 -13.84 12.30 15.18
C ARG A 245 -13.12 13.27 16.11
N THR A 246 -12.59 12.77 17.23
CA THR A 246 -11.82 13.57 18.18
C THR A 246 -10.58 14.16 17.52
N GLY A 247 -9.81 13.34 16.78
CA GLY A 247 -8.63 13.79 16.05
C GLY A 247 -8.95 14.87 15.01
N LEU A 248 -10.02 14.70 14.23
CA LEU A 248 -10.48 15.69 13.25
C LEU A 248 -10.83 17.02 13.91
N ASN A 249 -11.58 16.99 15.02
CA ASN A 249 -11.95 18.18 15.76
C ASN A 249 -10.71 18.92 16.31
N MET A 250 -9.76 18.16 16.88
CA MET A 250 -8.50 18.71 17.40
C MET A 250 -7.64 19.32 16.30
N SER A 251 -7.40 18.58 15.21
CA SER A 251 -6.61 19.05 14.07
C SER A 251 -7.24 20.27 13.42
N LYS A 252 -8.55 20.25 13.16
CA LYS A 252 -9.25 21.38 12.55
C LYS A 252 -9.16 22.64 13.43
N ALA A 253 -9.43 22.53 14.73
CA ALA A 253 -9.32 23.66 15.65
C ALA A 253 -7.90 24.23 15.70
N HIS A 254 -6.87 23.38 15.70
CA HIS A 254 -5.46 23.81 15.64
C HIS A 254 -5.16 24.60 14.37
N TYR A 255 -5.49 24.05 13.20
CA TYR A 255 -5.19 24.68 11.92
C TYR A 255 -6.03 25.95 11.68
N GLU A 256 -7.27 26.00 12.16
CA GLU A 256 -8.11 27.21 12.11
C GLU A 256 -7.55 28.33 13.01
N ALA A 257 -7.08 28.00 14.21
CA ALA A 257 -6.42 28.97 15.09
C ALA A 257 -5.15 29.52 14.46
N GLU A 258 -4.32 28.66 13.86
CA GLU A 258 -3.08 29.05 13.17
C GLU A 258 -3.36 29.88 11.90
N LEU A 259 -4.43 29.56 11.18
CA LEU A 259 -4.87 30.35 10.03
C LEU A 259 -5.32 31.76 10.46
N LYS A 260 -5.99 31.88 11.60
CA LYS A 260 -6.44 33.16 12.15
C LYS A 260 -5.26 34.00 12.62
N SER A 261 -4.33 33.42 13.38
CA SER A 261 -3.12 34.11 13.87
C SER A 261 -2.27 34.63 12.70
N THR A 262 -2.07 33.80 11.66
CA THR A 262 -1.31 34.18 10.46
C THR A 262 -1.96 35.34 9.70
N LYS A 263 -3.30 35.32 9.55
CA LYS A 263 -4.05 36.41 8.92
C LYS A 263 -3.99 37.72 9.72
N GLU A 264 -4.02 37.64 11.05
CA GLU A 264 -3.91 38.80 11.93
C GLU A 264 -2.50 39.42 11.88
N ASN A 265 -1.46 38.59 11.94
CA ASN A 265 -0.06 39.03 11.80
C ASN A 265 0.20 39.70 10.44
N LYS A 266 -0.37 39.17 9.35
CA LYS A 266 -0.31 39.80 8.03
C LYS A 266 -0.94 41.20 8.02
N LYS A 267 -2.09 41.39 8.67
CA LYS A 267 -2.76 42.70 8.75
C LYS A 267 -1.92 43.71 9.53
N ILE A 268 -1.22 43.28 10.58
CA ILE A 268 -0.33 44.12 11.39
C ILE A 268 0.92 44.51 10.58
N HIS A 269 1.59 43.56 9.94
CA HIS A 269 2.79 43.81 9.12
C HIS A 269 2.51 44.54 7.79
N SER A 270 1.27 44.57 7.31
CA SER A 270 0.89 45.44 6.18
C SER A 270 0.90 46.95 6.51
N LYS A 271 0.96 47.31 7.81
CA LYS A 271 1.11 48.71 8.26
C LYS A 271 2.56 49.13 8.53
N ASP A 272 3.44 48.17 8.82
CA ASP A 272 4.88 48.40 9.01
C ASP A 272 5.66 47.54 8.00
N SER A 273 6.03 48.16 6.88
CA SER A 273 6.76 47.52 5.78
C SER A 273 8.11 46.97 6.23
N LYS A 274 8.17 45.66 6.47
CA LYS A 274 9.32 44.76 6.26
C LYS A 274 8.80 43.32 6.23
N ALA A 275 8.81 42.70 5.05
CA ALA A 275 8.46 41.29 4.89
C ALA A 275 9.44 40.43 5.71
N SER A 276 8.96 39.84 6.80
CA SER A 276 9.74 38.86 7.56
C SER A 276 9.67 37.53 6.81
N VAL A 277 10.80 37.15 6.23
CA VAL A 277 10.99 35.88 5.54
C VAL A 277 11.31 34.83 6.62
N CYS A 278 10.47 33.81 6.73
CA CYS A 278 10.70 32.71 7.66
C CYS A 278 11.55 31.65 6.95
N THR A 279 12.85 31.61 7.23
CA THR A 279 13.78 30.58 6.75
C THR A 279 13.73 29.39 7.70
N VAL A 280 13.30 28.22 7.20
CA VAL A 280 13.37 26.95 7.92
C VAL A 280 14.35 26.05 7.16
N THR A 281 15.47 25.70 7.80
CA THR A 281 16.48 24.80 7.24
C THR A 281 16.22 23.38 7.74
N VAL A 282 16.07 22.42 6.82
CA VAL A 282 16.01 20.98 7.15
C VAL A 282 17.02 20.27 6.27
N ASP A 283 17.94 19.50 6.87
CA ASP A 283 18.95 18.70 6.18
C ASP A 283 19.83 19.44 5.14
N ASN A 284 20.32 20.64 5.49
CA ASN A 284 21.22 21.47 4.66
C ASN A 284 20.66 21.90 3.30
N GLU A 285 19.37 21.67 3.02
CA GLU A 285 18.65 22.30 1.91
C GLU A 285 17.80 23.47 2.46
N GLU A 286 17.99 24.66 1.90
CA GLU A 286 17.13 25.80 2.19
C GLU A 286 15.76 25.54 1.54
N LEU A 287 14.74 25.24 2.35
CA LEU A 287 13.36 25.20 1.87
C LEU A 287 13.02 26.56 1.24
N PRO A 288 12.30 26.60 0.10
CA PRO A 288 11.96 27.86 -0.55
C PRO A 288 11.23 28.77 0.44
N ASN A 289 11.70 30.01 0.54
CA ASN A 289 11.14 31.05 1.40
C ASN A 289 9.61 31.11 1.27
N MET A 290 8.91 30.60 2.29
CA MET A 290 7.45 30.51 2.25
C MET A 290 6.87 31.89 2.56
N THR A 291 6.15 32.49 1.62
CA THR A 291 5.46 33.76 1.88
C THR A 291 4.26 33.53 2.81
N PRO A 292 3.82 34.56 3.57
CA PRO A 292 2.60 34.44 4.39
C PRO A 292 1.36 34.03 3.60
N GLU A 293 1.28 34.39 2.31
CA GLU A 293 0.21 33.94 1.40
C GLU A 293 0.28 32.43 1.15
N MET A 294 1.46 31.89 0.91
CA MET A 294 1.67 30.45 0.72
C MET A 294 1.33 29.69 2.01
N GLN A 295 1.71 30.21 3.18
CA GLN A 295 1.36 29.63 4.49
C GLN A 295 -0.16 29.54 4.67
N ILE A 296 -0.87 30.63 4.39
CA ILE A 296 -2.34 30.67 4.45
C ILE A 296 -2.95 29.61 3.52
N GLN A 297 -2.44 29.46 2.29
CA GLN A 297 -2.94 28.47 1.34
C GLN A 297 -2.72 27.02 1.82
N VAL A 298 -1.55 26.72 2.38
CA VAL A 298 -1.27 25.38 2.93
C VAL A 298 -2.19 25.05 4.10
N LEU A 299 -2.38 25.98 5.04
CA LEU A 299 -3.31 25.80 6.16
C LEU A 299 -4.75 25.60 5.66
N GLN A 300 -5.18 26.35 4.65
CA GLN A 300 -6.51 26.17 4.04
C GLN A 300 -6.64 24.80 3.37
N SER A 301 -5.63 24.34 2.65
CA SER A 301 -5.61 23.01 2.02
C SER A 301 -5.73 21.89 3.06
N ALA A 302 -5.06 22.02 4.21
CA ALA A 302 -5.17 21.08 5.31
C ALA A 302 -6.59 21.05 5.88
N ILE A 303 -7.22 22.21 6.12
CA ILE A 303 -8.60 22.30 6.62
C ILE A 303 -9.58 21.63 5.65
N PHE A 304 -9.48 21.89 4.35
CA PHE A 304 -10.33 21.22 3.35
C PHE A 304 -10.14 19.70 3.33
N THR A 305 -8.93 19.24 3.61
CA THR A 305 -8.62 17.82 3.71
C THR A 305 -9.32 17.19 4.92
N PHE A 306 -9.35 17.88 6.06
CA PHE A 306 -10.11 17.44 7.23
C PHE A 306 -11.63 17.45 6.98
N ASP A 307 -12.15 18.49 6.33
CA ASP A 307 -13.57 18.56 5.94
C ASP A 307 -13.98 17.38 5.04
N LEU A 308 -13.09 16.98 4.11
CA LEU A 308 -13.31 15.82 3.25
C LEU A 308 -13.42 14.54 4.09
N MET A 309 -12.48 14.28 4.99
CA MET A 309 -12.53 13.10 5.88
C MET A 309 -13.79 13.12 6.75
N GLU A 310 -14.11 14.28 7.32
CA GLU A 310 -15.27 14.48 8.18
C GLU A 310 -16.58 14.19 7.44
N SER A 311 -16.69 14.60 6.17
CA SER A 311 -17.86 14.32 5.34
C SER A 311 -18.09 12.82 5.11
N VAL A 312 -17.02 12.04 4.94
CA VAL A 312 -17.12 10.58 4.76
C VAL A 312 -17.46 9.91 6.09
N LEU A 313 -16.85 10.36 7.19
CA LEU A 313 -17.14 9.85 8.53
C LEU A 313 -18.59 10.09 8.92
N ALA A 314 -19.11 11.32 8.74
CA ALA A 314 -20.51 11.65 9.00
C ALA A 314 -21.45 10.78 8.15
N ARG A 315 -21.10 10.53 6.87
CA ARG A 315 -21.90 9.65 6.03
C ARG A 315 -21.94 8.20 6.53
N ILE A 316 -20.87 7.70 7.14
CA ILE A 316 -20.84 6.37 7.76
C ILE A 316 -21.77 6.35 8.97
N GLU A 317 -21.67 7.34 9.85
CA GLU A 317 -22.53 7.46 11.04
C GLU A 317 -24.02 7.55 10.65
N GLU A 318 -24.37 8.31 9.61
CA GLU A 318 -25.74 8.36 9.08
C GLU A 318 -26.26 6.97 8.63
N ILE A 319 -25.39 6.15 8.02
CA ILE A 319 -25.76 4.79 7.59
C ILE A 319 -26.01 3.90 8.80
N ILE A 320 -25.20 4.04 9.85
CA ILE A 320 -25.35 3.30 11.10
C ILE A 320 -26.67 3.69 11.78
N GLU A 321 -26.91 4.99 11.99
CA GLU A 321 -28.13 5.49 12.64
C GLU A 321 -29.42 5.15 11.86
N ALA A 322 -29.39 5.21 10.53
CA ALA A 322 -30.54 4.90 9.70
C ALA A 322 -30.96 3.42 9.79
N LYS A 323 -30.05 2.54 10.24
CA LYS A 323 -30.32 1.11 10.43
C LYS A 323 -30.82 0.80 11.84
N GLU A 324 -30.42 1.59 12.84
CA GLU A 324 -30.91 1.45 14.22
C GLU A 324 -32.38 1.88 14.37
N ARG A 325 -32.90 2.72 13.48
CA ARG A 325 -34.33 3.10 13.47
C ARG A 325 -35.12 2.05 12.68
N PRO A 326 -35.96 1.21 13.33
CA PRO A 326 -36.88 0.38 12.58
C PRO A 326 -37.84 1.30 11.81
N LEU A 327 -38.14 0.95 10.56
CA LEU A 327 -39.31 1.51 9.86
C LEU A 327 -40.54 1.19 10.71
N SER A 328 -41.01 2.18 11.45
CA SER A 328 -42.20 2.14 12.31
C SER A 328 -43.46 1.83 11.52
#